data_AF-A0A8J3CYH7-F1
#
_entry.id   AF-A0A8J3CYH7-F1
#
_cell.length_a   1.000
_cell.length_b   1.000
_cell.length_c   1.000
_cell.angle_alpha   90.00
_cell.angle_beta   90.00
_cell.angle_gamma   90.00
#
_symmetry.space_group_name_H-M   'P 1'
#
loop_
_entity.id
_entity.type
_entity.pdbx_description
1 polymer ?
#
loop_
_entity_poly.entity_id
_entity_poly.type
_entity_poly.pdbx_seq_one_letter_code
_entity_poly.pdbx_strand_id
1 'polypeptide(L)'
;MKNIFKIFGSFLFVALIVSSCKQEQVDENQVLKQEVIDIHDEVMPRMGELRSLKKSLLEKVEQLGAEDAEKNAEEIKRLQAYADNLEDAFEGMFVWMRQFQSNYEGSEEEVYEYLLEQKVLVEKVNRDIKSSIENAKKELGS
;
A
#
# COMPACT_ATOMS: atom_id res chain seq x y z
N MET A 1 30.00 69.52 39.68
CA MET A 1 28.94 70.43 39.19
C MET A 1 27.97 69.62 38.37
N LYS A 2 26.69 69.69 38.74
CA LYS A 2 25.57 69.01 38.10
C LYS A 2 25.38 69.54 36.70
N ASN A 3 25.25 68.67 35.70
CA ASN A 3 24.54 68.98 34.47
C ASN A 3 23.55 67.85 34.21
N ILE A 4 22.35 68.09 34.70
CA ILE A 4 21.12 67.37 34.42
C ILE A 4 20.43 68.09 33.26
N PHE A 5 19.69 67.33 32.46
CA PHE A 5 18.60 67.72 31.54
C PHE A 5 18.93 68.03 30.07
N LYS A 6 18.40 67.16 29.18
CA LYS A 6 17.50 67.47 28.03
C LYS A 6 17.09 66.15 27.35
N ILE A 7 15.97 65.53 27.76
CA ILE A 7 14.67 65.39 27.07
C ILE A 7 14.71 65.05 25.56
N PHE A 8 13.81 64.13 25.20
CA PHE A 8 13.14 63.87 23.91
C PHE A 8 13.71 62.75 23.04
N GLY A 9 12.89 61.71 22.85
CA GLY A 9 13.11 60.70 21.83
C GLY A 9 12.43 59.39 22.16
N SER A 10 11.11 59.33 22.01
CA SER A 10 10.39 58.07 21.87
C SER A 10 11.07 57.23 20.78
N PHE A 11 11.59 56.06 21.14
CA PHE A 11 11.98 55.04 20.17
C PHE A 11 11.31 53.74 20.62
N LEU A 12 10.06 53.60 20.20
CA LEU A 12 9.34 52.35 20.18
C LEU A 12 10.16 51.37 19.33
N PHE A 13 10.93 50.50 19.99
CA PHE A 13 11.65 49.43 19.33
C PHE A 13 10.60 48.41 18.88
N VAL A 14 10.09 48.61 17.67
CA VAL A 14 9.21 47.66 16.99
C VAL A 14 10.02 46.39 16.77
N ALA A 15 9.77 45.39 17.62
CA ALA A 15 10.18 44.03 17.40
C ALA A 15 9.37 43.47 16.22
N LEU A 16 9.86 43.72 15.00
CA LEU A 16 9.48 42.92 13.83
C LEU A 16 10.19 41.58 13.96
N ILE A 17 9.64 40.71 14.81
CA ILE A 17 9.83 39.27 14.66
C ILE A 17 9.02 38.90 13.43
N VAL A 18 9.64 39.03 12.26
CA VAL A 18 9.21 38.32 11.07
C VAL A 18 9.43 36.84 11.37
N SER A 19 8.44 36.22 12.02
CA SER A 19 8.28 34.77 12.00
C SER A 19 8.05 34.41 10.55
N SER A 20 9.14 34.01 9.88
CA SER A 20 9.07 33.23 8.65
C SER A 20 8.45 31.89 9.04
N CYS A 21 7.12 31.85 9.09
CA CYS A 21 6.39 30.62 8.84
C CYS A 21 6.75 30.24 7.42
N LYS A 22 7.78 29.40 7.29
CA LYS A 22 8.04 28.61 6.09
C LYS A 22 6.80 27.72 5.95
N GLN A 23 5.80 28.21 5.23
CA GLN A 23 4.64 27.42 4.85
C GLN A 23 5.22 26.30 4.00
N GLU A 24 5.37 25.14 4.62
CA GLU A 24 5.86 23.92 4.00
C GLU A 24 4.86 23.62 2.88
N GLN A 25 5.23 23.97 1.64
CA GLN A 25 4.45 23.55 0.49
C GLN A 25 4.44 22.03 0.52
N VAL A 26 3.24 21.47 0.62
CA VAL A 26 3.03 20.03 0.55
C VAL A 26 3.45 19.61 -0.85
N ASP A 27 4.49 18.78 -0.94
CA ASP A 27 4.92 18.16 -2.18
C ASP A 27 3.88 17.12 -2.58
N GLU A 28 3.11 17.41 -3.63
CA GLU A 28 2.04 16.53 -4.13
C GLU A 28 2.57 15.15 -4.53
N ASN A 29 3.78 15.08 -5.07
CA ASN A 29 4.42 13.80 -5.42
C ASN A 29 4.79 13.01 -4.16
N GLN A 30 5.23 13.68 -3.10
CA GLN A 30 5.49 13.03 -1.82
C GLN A 30 4.21 12.44 -1.21
N VAL A 31 3.09 13.18 -1.27
CA VAL A 31 1.79 12.70 -0.78
C VAL A 31 1.34 11.49 -1.59
N LEU A 32 1.33 11.59 -2.92
CA LEU A 32 0.88 10.51 -3.80
C LEU A 32 1.75 9.26 -3.65
N LYS A 33 3.07 9.42 -3.51
CA LYS A 33 3.97 8.30 -3.22
C LYS A 33 3.63 7.63 -1.89
N GLN A 34 3.31 8.40 -0.86
CA GLN A 34 2.90 7.84 0.43
C GLN A 34 1.61 7.03 0.28
N GLU A 35 0.61 7.54 -0.46
CA GLU A 35 -0.63 6.80 -0.72
C GLU A 35 -0.38 5.45 -1.43
N VAL A 36 0.52 5.42 -2.42
CA VAL A 36 0.91 4.17 -3.10
C VAL A 36 1.48 3.15 -2.11
N ILE A 37 2.37 3.59 -1.20
CA ILE A 37 2.97 2.73 -0.19
C ILE A 37 1.96 2.29 0.87
N ASP A 38 1.05 3.17 1.29
CA ASP A 38 0.01 2.84 2.28
C ASP A 38 -0.91 1.72 1.76
N ILE A 39 -1.26 1.75 0.46
CA ILE A 39 -2.08 0.71 -0.18
C ILE A 39 -1.33 -0.64 -0.25
N HIS A 40 -0.02 -0.61 -0.50
CA HIS A 40 0.86 -1.78 -0.42
C HIS A 40 0.86 -2.34 1.01
N ASP A 41 1.17 -1.50 2.00
CA ASP A 41 1.34 -1.89 3.39
C ASP A 41 0.05 -2.43 4.02
N GLU A 42 -1.12 -1.97 3.57
CA GLU A 42 -2.42 -2.45 4.04
C GLU A 42 -2.57 -3.98 3.93
N VAL A 43 -2.03 -4.59 2.86
CA VAL A 43 -2.19 -6.02 2.58
C VAL A 43 -0.95 -6.86 2.91
N MET A 44 0.20 -6.23 3.21
CA MET A 44 1.42 -6.95 3.59
C MET A 44 1.26 -7.89 4.80
N PRO A 45 0.50 -7.54 5.86
CA PRO A 45 0.23 -8.47 6.96
C PRO A 45 -0.52 -9.75 6.55
N ARG A 46 -1.13 -9.76 5.36
CA ARG A 46 -2.00 -10.84 4.86
C ARG A 46 -1.28 -11.86 3.98
N MET A 47 0.00 -11.65 3.69
CA MET A 47 0.78 -12.57 2.84
C MET A 47 0.90 -13.97 3.43
N GLY A 48 0.99 -14.08 4.76
CA GLY A 48 0.95 -15.38 5.46
C GLY A 48 -0.42 -16.06 5.40
N GLU A 49 -1.50 -15.28 5.38
CA GLU A 49 -2.87 -15.77 5.25
C GLU A 49 -3.10 -16.39 3.86
N LEU A 50 -2.61 -15.77 2.78
CA LEU A 50 -2.64 -16.34 1.42
C LEU A 50 -2.04 -17.76 1.38
N ARG A 51 -0.82 -17.90 1.90
CA ARG A 51 -0.08 -19.18 1.93
C ARG A 51 -0.80 -20.23 2.76
N SER A 52 -1.36 -19.82 3.90
CA SER A 52 -2.08 -20.73 4.80
C SER A 52 -3.37 -21.25 4.15
N LEU A 53 -4.18 -20.35 3.56
CA LEU A 53 -5.42 -20.74 2.88
C LEU A 53 -5.14 -21.61 1.66
N LYS A 54 -4.11 -21.29 0.87
CA LYS A 54 -3.70 -22.11 -0.27
C LYS A 54 -3.35 -23.52 0.18
N LYS A 55 -2.57 -23.64 1.26
CA LYS A 55 -2.21 -24.93 1.84
C LYS A 55 -3.46 -25.72 2.25
N SER A 56 -4.41 -25.10 2.95
CA SER A 56 -5.65 -25.78 3.36
C SER A 56 -6.52 -26.23 2.19
N LEU A 57 -6.60 -25.45 1.11
CA LEU A 57 -7.30 -25.87 -0.11
C LEU A 57 -6.62 -27.08 -0.77
N LEU A 58 -5.28 -27.08 -0.84
CA LEU A 58 -4.53 -28.20 -1.42
C LEU A 58 -4.62 -29.47 -0.56
N GLU A 59 -4.65 -29.35 0.77
CA GLU A 59 -4.90 -30.48 1.67
C GLU A 59 -6.31 -31.08 1.42
N LYS A 60 -7.33 -30.25 1.22
CA LYS A 60 -8.68 -30.72 0.87
C LYS A 60 -8.73 -31.38 -0.51
N VAL A 61 -7.98 -30.86 -1.48
CA VAL A 61 -7.81 -31.48 -2.81
C VAL A 61 -7.19 -32.88 -2.69
N GLU A 62 -6.11 -33.01 -1.91
CA GLU A 62 -5.43 -34.30 -1.69
C GLU A 62 -6.38 -35.30 -1.03
N GLN A 63 -7.12 -34.88 0.01
CA GLN A 63 -8.10 -35.72 0.68
C GLN A 63 -9.18 -36.22 -0.29
N LEU A 64 -9.81 -35.33 -1.06
CA LEU A 64 -10.87 -35.69 -2.00
C LEU A 64 -10.38 -36.62 -3.11
N GLY A 65 -9.13 -36.42 -3.57
CA GLY A 65 -8.49 -37.28 -4.56
C GLY A 65 -8.20 -38.69 -4.03
N ALA A 66 -7.81 -38.80 -2.76
CA ALA A 66 -7.61 -40.09 -2.09
C ALA A 66 -8.93 -40.83 -1.79
N GLU A 67 -10.03 -40.10 -1.58
CA GLU A 67 -11.35 -40.67 -1.37
C GLU A 67 -11.93 -41.27 -2.66
N ASP A 68 -12.11 -40.45 -3.71
CA ASP A 68 -12.60 -40.85 -5.03
C ASP A 68 -12.41 -39.70 -6.03
N ALA A 69 -11.31 -39.73 -6.78
CA ALA A 69 -10.95 -38.63 -7.69
C ALA A 69 -11.95 -38.42 -8.84
N GLU A 70 -12.60 -39.48 -9.33
CA GLU A 70 -13.56 -39.36 -10.44
C GLU A 70 -14.87 -38.73 -9.96
N LYS A 71 -15.38 -39.20 -8.82
CA LYS A 71 -16.59 -38.65 -8.20
C LYS A 71 -16.40 -37.20 -7.74
N ASN A 72 -15.21 -36.84 -7.27
CA ASN A 72 -14.90 -35.52 -6.72
C ASN A 72 -14.24 -34.56 -7.73
N ALA A 73 -14.18 -34.91 -9.02
CA ALA A 73 -13.40 -34.17 -10.02
C ALA A 73 -13.75 -32.66 -10.10
N GLU A 74 -15.05 -32.32 -10.08
CA GLU A 74 -15.50 -30.92 -10.15
C GLU A 74 -15.17 -30.13 -8.88
N GLU A 75 -15.23 -30.79 -7.71
CA GLU A 75 -14.85 -30.19 -6.43
C GLU A 75 -13.35 -29.91 -6.39
N ILE A 76 -12.55 -30.91 -6.75
CA ILE A 76 -11.09 -30.82 -6.84
C ILE A 76 -10.68 -29.66 -7.74
N LYS A 77 -11.26 -29.59 -8.96
CA LYS A 77 -10.96 -28.53 -9.92
C LYS A 77 -11.32 -27.15 -9.37
N ARG A 78 -12.46 -27.03 -8.68
CA ARG A 78 -12.87 -25.76 -8.07
C ARG A 78 -11.92 -25.31 -6.96
N LEU A 79 -11.52 -26.21 -6.07
CA LEU A 79 -10.58 -25.91 -4.98
C LEU A 79 -9.19 -25.54 -5.52
N GLN A 80 -8.73 -26.23 -6.57
CA GLN A 80 -7.49 -25.89 -7.27
C GLN A 80 -7.55 -24.47 -7.85
N ALA A 81 -8.66 -24.07 -8.47
CA ALA A 81 -8.81 -22.71 -8.99
C ALA A 81 -8.71 -21.63 -7.89
N TYR A 82 -9.25 -21.87 -6.69
CA TYR A 82 -9.05 -20.95 -5.57
C TYR A 82 -7.61 -20.94 -5.06
N ALA A 83 -6.94 -22.10 -5.03
CA ALA A 83 -5.54 -22.21 -4.63
C ALA A 83 -4.61 -21.47 -5.62
N ASP A 84 -4.91 -21.52 -6.90
CA ASP A 84 -4.19 -20.79 -7.95
C ASP A 84 -4.43 -19.29 -7.82
N ASN A 85 -5.68 -18.84 -7.62
CA ASN A 85 -5.99 -17.43 -7.40
C ASN A 85 -5.26 -16.83 -6.18
N LEU A 86 -5.07 -17.61 -5.11
CA LEU A 86 -4.28 -17.18 -3.94
C LEU A 86 -2.79 -17.07 -4.27
N GLU A 87 -2.25 -17.96 -5.12
CA GLU A 87 -0.86 -17.87 -5.58
C GLU A 87 -0.66 -16.67 -6.50
N ASP A 88 -1.55 -16.46 -7.47
CA ASP A 88 -1.49 -15.34 -8.40
C ASP A 88 -1.54 -14.00 -7.65
N ALA A 89 -2.40 -13.90 -6.63
CA ALA A 89 -2.45 -12.72 -5.76
C ALA A 89 -1.15 -12.55 -4.95
N PHE A 90 -0.58 -13.65 -4.44
CA PHE A 90 0.70 -13.62 -3.73
C PHE A 90 1.82 -13.13 -4.64
N GLU A 91 1.98 -13.75 -5.81
CA GLU A 91 3.02 -13.42 -6.78
C GLU A 91 2.85 -12.02 -7.36
N GLY A 92 1.61 -11.58 -7.60
CA GLY A 92 1.27 -10.25 -8.09
C GLY A 92 1.89 -9.14 -7.24
N MET A 93 1.89 -9.29 -5.91
CA MET A 93 2.56 -8.35 -5.02
C MET A 93 4.08 -8.29 -5.27
N PHE A 94 4.74 -9.43 -5.45
CA PHE A 94 6.18 -9.45 -5.73
C PHE A 94 6.52 -8.95 -7.13
N VAL A 95 5.66 -9.19 -8.12
CA VAL A 95 5.81 -8.61 -9.45
C VAL A 95 5.76 -7.09 -9.36
N TRP A 96 4.75 -6.53 -8.69
CA TRP A 96 4.63 -5.09 -8.49
C TRP A 96 5.84 -4.51 -7.75
N MET A 97 6.26 -5.10 -6.62
CA MET A 97 7.41 -4.64 -5.85
C MET A 97 8.72 -4.62 -6.66
N ARG A 98 8.91 -5.55 -7.61
CA ARG A 98 10.09 -5.56 -8.48
C ARG A 98 10.05 -4.48 -9.56
N GLN A 99 8.85 -4.07 -9.96
CA GLN A 99 8.63 -3.06 -11.01
C GLN A 99 8.58 -1.64 -10.43
N PHE A 100 8.15 -1.50 -9.18
CA PHE A 100 8.06 -0.22 -8.51
C PHE A 100 9.44 0.40 -8.26
N GLN A 101 9.64 1.61 -8.78
CA GLN A 101 10.85 2.40 -8.65
C GLN A 101 10.60 3.52 -7.65
N SER A 102 10.91 3.25 -6.38
CA SER A 102 10.71 4.22 -5.30
C SER A 102 11.46 5.55 -5.50
N ASN A 103 12.52 5.55 -6.30
CA ASN A 103 13.36 6.70 -6.63
C ASN A 103 13.30 7.04 -8.12
N TYR A 104 12.15 6.85 -8.77
CA TYR A 104 11.93 7.28 -10.15
C TYR A 104 12.34 8.75 -10.32
N GLU A 105 13.20 9.01 -11.30
CA GLU A 105 13.74 10.34 -11.60
C GLU A 105 13.08 10.88 -12.88
N GLY A 106 12.51 12.08 -12.79
CA GLY A 106 11.84 12.78 -13.90
C GLY A 106 11.51 14.21 -13.50
N SER A 107 10.86 14.95 -14.39
CA SER A 107 10.17 16.20 -14.05
C SER A 107 9.06 15.94 -13.02
N GLU A 108 8.61 17.01 -12.33
CA GLU A 108 7.52 16.89 -11.35
C GLU A 108 6.27 16.23 -11.94
N GLU A 109 5.93 16.54 -13.19
CA GLU A 109 4.78 15.98 -13.91
C GLU A 109 5.01 14.52 -14.31
N GLU A 110 6.22 14.15 -14.75
CA GLU A 110 6.55 12.74 -15.05
C GLU A 110 6.51 11.86 -13.80
N VAL A 111 7.00 12.36 -12.67
CA VAL A 111 6.93 11.66 -11.37
C VAL A 111 5.47 11.49 -10.94
N TYR A 112 4.66 12.54 -11.10
CA TYR A 112 3.24 12.51 -10.74
C TYR A 112 2.48 11.45 -11.54
N GLU A 113 2.62 11.45 -12.87
CA GLU A 113 1.96 10.47 -13.76
C GLU A 113 2.43 9.04 -13.51
N TYR A 114 3.74 8.85 -13.27
CA TYR A 114 4.29 7.56 -12.88
C TYR A 114 3.62 7.05 -11.59
N LEU A 115 3.52 7.89 -10.56
CA LEU A 115 2.93 7.51 -9.28
C LEU A 115 1.42 7.22 -9.41
N LEU A 116 0.68 7.95 -10.26
CA LEU A 116 -0.72 7.64 -10.56
C LEU A 116 -0.87 6.25 -11.19
N GLU A 117 -0.01 5.90 -12.14
CA GLU A 117 0.01 4.55 -12.73
C GLU A 117 0.29 3.50 -11.65
N GLN A 118 1.31 3.71 -10.82
CA GLN A 118 1.67 2.78 -9.75
C GLN A 118 0.54 2.63 -8.72
N LYS A 119 -0.21 3.70 -8.44
CA LYS A 119 -1.40 3.67 -7.58
C LYS A 119 -2.45 2.72 -8.14
N VAL A 120 -2.80 2.84 -9.42
CA VAL A 120 -3.78 1.94 -10.06
C VAL A 120 -3.33 0.47 -10.01
N LEU A 121 -2.03 0.22 -10.23
CA LEU A 121 -1.46 -1.13 -10.18
C LEU A 121 -1.51 -1.72 -8.77
N VAL A 122 -1.08 -0.98 -7.75
CA VAL A 122 -1.08 -1.47 -6.36
C VAL A 122 -2.50 -1.61 -5.81
N GLU A 123 -3.45 -0.76 -6.22
CA GLU A 123 -4.86 -0.93 -5.88
C GLU A 123 -5.43 -2.23 -6.46
N LYS A 124 -5.02 -2.62 -7.68
CA LYS A 124 -5.40 -3.92 -8.24
C LYS A 124 -4.84 -5.07 -7.41
N VAL A 125 -3.54 -5.03 -7.09
CA VAL A 125 -2.89 -6.04 -6.22
C VAL A 125 -3.62 -6.15 -4.88
N ASN A 126 -3.94 -5.02 -4.26
CA ASN A 126 -4.68 -4.95 -3.00
C ASN A 126 -6.06 -5.62 -3.10
N ARG A 127 -6.83 -5.32 -4.16
CA ARG A 127 -8.13 -5.96 -4.42
C ARG A 127 -8.01 -7.47 -4.69
N ASP A 128 -7.00 -7.88 -5.45
CA ASP A 128 -6.76 -9.30 -5.78
C ASP A 128 -6.43 -10.10 -4.51
N ILE A 129 -5.61 -9.56 -3.60
CA ILE A 129 -5.31 -10.18 -2.30
C ILE A 129 -6.54 -10.24 -1.39
N LYS A 130 -7.35 -9.18 -1.34
CA LYS A 130 -8.58 -9.15 -0.53
C LYS A 130 -9.59 -10.16 -1.02
N SER A 131 -9.90 -10.13 -2.31
CA SER A 131 -10.92 -11.00 -2.92
C SER A 131 -10.51 -12.47 -2.96
N SER A 132 -9.24 -12.80 -3.28
CA SER A 132 -8.76 -14.20 -3.27
C SER A 132 -8.91 -14.83 -1.90
N ILE A 133 -8.59 -14.09 -0.83
CA ILE A 133 -8.76 -14.58 0.54
C ILE A 133 -10.23 -14.72 0.91
N GLU A 134 -11.07 -13.71 0.65
CA GLU A 134 -12.51 -13.79 0.95
C GLU A 134 -13.16 -15.01 0.27
N ASN A 135 -12.83 -15.23 -1.00
CA ASN A 135 -13.33 -16.35 -1.78
C ASN A 135 -12.86 -17.70 -1.22
N ALA A 136 -11.57 -17.83 -0.89
CA ALA A 136 -11.02 -19.05 -0.32
C ALA A 136 -11.62 -19.37 1.07
N LYS A 137 -11.80 -18.35 1.91
CA LYS A 137 -12.47 -18.48 3.21
C LYS A 137 -13.90 -18.96 3.09
N LYS A 138 -14.66 -18.35 2.17
CA LYS A 138 -16.03 -18.78 1.88
C LYS A 138 -16.10 -20.23 1.42
N GLU A 139 -15.16 -20.66 0.59
CA GLU A 139 -15.06 -22.04 0.11
C GLU A 139 -14.67 -23.04 1.22
N LEU A 140 -13.82 -22.62 2.16
CA LEU A 140 -13.43 -23.41 3.33
C LEU A 140 -14.45 -23.36 4.48
N GLY A 141 -15.42 -22.46 4.44
CA GLY A 141 -16.42 -22.26 5.49
C GLY A 141 -15.86 -21.61 6.76
N SER A 142 -14.85 -20.74 6.61
CA SER A 142 -14.10 -20.09 7.70
C SER A 142 -14.23 -18.57 7.72
#